data_AF-A0A6A8DB60-F1
#
_entry.id   AF-A0A6A8DB60-F1
#
_cell.length_a   1.000
_cell.length_b   1.000
_cell.length_c   1.000
_cell.angle_alpha   90.00
_cell.angle_beta   90.00
_cell.angle_gamma   90.00
#
_symmetry.space_group_name_H-M   'P 1'
#
loop_
_entity.id
_entity.type
_entity.pdbx_description
1 polymer ?
#
loop_
_entity_poly.entity_id
_entity_poly.type
_entity_poly.pdbx_seq_one_letter_code
_entity_poly.pdbx_strand_id
1 'polypeptide(L)' 'MARYYRYRLPPWARYWLLVIERATLPIVIFQLVRTLFFPTTFDILLLGIFIGIFFAFYFQYI' A
#
# COMPACT_ATOMS: atom_id res chain seq x y z
N MET A 1 -8.18 8.16 -14.76
CA MET A 1 -7.51 7.54 -15.93
C MET A 1 -6.70 6.27 -15.59
N ALA A 2 -6.71 5.75 -14.35
CA ALA A 2 -5.89 4.59 -13.98
C ALA A 2 -6.59 3.22 -14.19
N ARG A 3 -7.93 3.19 -14.15
CA ARG A 3 -8.74 1.99 -14.47
C ARG A 3 -8.42 1.38 -15.83
N TYR A 4 -8.07 2.19 -16.83
CA TYR A 4 -7.74 1.75 -18.19
C TYR A 4 -6.32 1.17 -18.32
N TYR A 5 -5.38 1.58 -17.45
CA TYR A 5 -4.00 1.06 -17.46
C TYR A 5 -3.96 -0.39 -16.94
N ARG A 6 -4.77 -0.69 -15.93
CA ARG A 6 -4.85 -2.01 -15.28
C ARG A 6 -5.23 -3.16 -16.23
N TYR A 7 -5.95 -2.88 -17.32
CA TYR A 7 -6.31 -3.86 -18.35
C TYR A 7 -5.27 -3.97 -19.48
N ARG A 8 -4.36 -3.01 -19.61
CA ARG A 8 -3.24 -3.06 -20.59
C ARG A 8 -1.96 -3.65 -20.02
N LEU A 9 -1.90 -3.85 -18.70
CA LEU A 9 -0.77 -4.48 -18.04
C LEU A 9 -0.74 -5.99 -18.35
N PRO A 10 0.44 -6.55 -18.62
CA PRO A 10 0.59 -7.98 -18.83
C PRO A 10 0.19 -8.76 -17.56
N PRO A 11 -0.26 -10.02 -17.72
CA PRO A 11 -0.89 -10.79 -16.64
C PRO A 11 0.02 -10.97 -15.41
N TRP A 12 1.35 -11.05 -15.61
CA TRP A 12 2.31 -11.11 -14.51
C TRP A 12 2.32 -9.83 -13.66
N ALA A 13 2.30 -8.65 -14.28
CA ALA A 13 2.31 -7.37 -13.57
C ALA A 13 1.01 -7.17 -12.80
N ARG A 14 -0.10 -7.66 -13.36
CA ARG A 14 -1.42 -7.66 -12.71
C ARG A 14 -1.45 -8.54 -11.45
N TYR A 15 -0.80 -9.70 -11.50
CA TYR A 15 -0.65 -10.59 -10.36
C TYR A 15 0.14 -9.92 -9.22
N TRP A 16 1.31 -9.34 -9.54
CA TRP A 16 2.11 -8.62 -8.54
C TRP A 16 1.36 -7.44 -7.93
N LEU A 17 0.59 -6.69 -8.73
CA LEU A 17 -0.28 -5.63 -8.22
C LEU A 17 -1.30 -6.13 -7.19
N LEU A 18 -1.97 -7.25 -7.48
CA LEU A 18 -2.92 -7.87 -6.55
C LEU A 18 -2.25 -8.38 -5.27
N VAL A 19 -1.06 -8.97 -5.40
CA VAL A 19 -0.26 -9.44 -4.25
C VAL A 19 0.13 -8.25 -3.38
N ILE A 20 0.64 -7.18 -3.97
CA ILE A 20 1.02 -5.97 -3.24
C ILE A 20 -0.21 -5.37 -2.58
N GLU A 21 -1.33 -5.16 -3.30
CA GLU A 21 -2.58 -4.63 -2.75
C GLU A 21 -3.05 -5.41 -1.50
N ARG A 22 -3.01 -6.74 -1.56
CA ARG A 22 -3.36 -7.62 -0.43
C ARG A 22 -2.34 -7.57 0.71
N ALA A 23 -1.05 -7.40 0.40
CA ALA A 23 0.03 -7.33 1.37
C ALA A 23 0.14 -5.96 2.06
N THR A 24 -0.29 -4.87 1.41
CA THR A 24 -0.21 -3.52 2.00
C THR A 24 -1.04 -3.42 3.29
N LEU A 25 -2.21 -4.07 3.34
CA LEU A 25 -3.08 -4.08 4.53
C LEU A 25 -2.40 -4.62 5.80
N PRO A 26 -1.89 -5.87 5.83
CA PRO A 26 -1.23 -6.38 7.02
C PRO A 26 0.03 -5.56 7.35
N ILE A 27 0.79 -5.08 6.36
CA ILE A 27 1.97 -4.23 6.59
C ILE A 27 1.58 -2.95 7.35
N VAL A 28 0.54 -2.23 6.89
CA VAL A 28 0.06 -1.01 7.57
C VAL A 28 -0.43 -1.31 8.98
N ILE A 29 -1.12 -2.43 9.20
CA ILE A 29 -1.61 -2.83 10.53
C ILE A 29 -0.43 -3.11 11.47
N PHE A 30 0.56 -3.91 11.05
CA PHE A 30 1.75 -4.18 11.86
C PHE A 30 2.54 -2.90 12.17
N GLN A 31 2.69 -2.03 11.16
CA GLN A 31 3.35 -0.74 11.31
C GLN A 31 2.63 0.12 12.35
N LEU A 32 1.30 0.21 12.28
CA LEU A 32 0.46 0.99 13.18
C LEU A 32 0.52 0.47 14.61
N VAL A 33 0.45 -0.85 14.80
CA VAL A 33 0.61 -1.47 16.11
C VAL A 33 1.99 -1.14 16.69
N ARG A 34 3.07 -1.27 15.91
CA ARG A 34 4.42 -0.92 16.36
C ARG A 34 4.52 0.56 16.76
N THR A 35 3.99 1.46 15.94
CA THR A 35 4.01 2.91 16.22
C THR A 35 3.24 3.27 17.49
N LEU A 36 2.17 2.53 17.81
CA LEU A 36 1.37 2.77 19.02
C LEU A 36 2.11 2.36 20.30
N PHE A 37 2.88 1.26 20.27
CA PHE A 37 3.67 0.81 21.43
C PHE A 37 4.99 1.57 21.59
N PHE A 38 5.67 1.88 20.49
CA PHE A 38 6.97 2.55 20.49
C PHE A 38 7.00 3.61 19.40
N PRO A 39 6.40 4.80 19.64
CA PRO A 39 6.38 5.86 18.64
C PRO A 39 7.80 6.43 18.47
N THR A 40 8.42 6.13 17.33
CA THR A 40 9.59 6.86 16.87
C THR A 40 9.20 7.82 15.75
N THR A 41 9.90 8.94 15.63
CA THR A 41 9.66 9.93 14.56
C THR A 41 9.79 9.30 13.16
N PHE A 42 10.71 8.35 13.03
CA PHE A 42 10.90 7.60 11.78
C PHE A 42 9.73 6.66 11.49
N ASP A 43 9.20 5.97 12.50
CA ASP A 43 8.05 5.07 12.34
C ASP A 43 6.79 5.82 11.89
N ILE A 44 6.56 7.03 12.41
CA ILE A 44 5.41 7.87 12.04
C ILE A 44 5.53 8.32 10.58
N LEU A 45 6.73 8.72 10.15
CA LEU A 45 7.00 9.10 8.76
C LEU A 45 6.82 7.90 7.81
N LEU A 46 7.33 6.72 8.18
CA LEU A 46 7.18 5.50 7.38
C LEU A 46 5.71 5.05 7.28
N LEU A 47 4.98 5.13 8.40
CA LEU A 47 3.55 4.83 8.45
C LEU A 47 2.74 5.77 7.55
N GLY A 48 3.05 7.08 7.55
CA GLY A 48 2.42 8.04 6.65
C GLY A 48 2.62 7.69 5.17
N ILE A 49 3.83 7.27 4.79
CA ILE A 49 4.13 6.81 3.42
C ILE A 49 3.33 5.54 3.08
N PHE A 50 3.31 4.53 3.95
CA PHE A 50 2.55 3.31 3.70
C PHE A 50 1.05 3.54 3.60
N ILE A 51 0.50 4.43 4.43
CA ILE A 51 -0.91 4.85 4.33
C ILE A 51 -1.15 5.56 2.99
N GLY A 52 -0.27 6.46 2.56
CA GLY A 52 -0.38 7.12 1.26
C GLY A 52 -0.40 6.14 0.09
N ILE A 53 0.49 5.13 0.12
CA ILE A 53 0.53 4.04 -0.88
C ILE A 53 -0.76 3.20 -0.81
N PHE A 54 -1.23 2.87 0.39
CA PHE A 54 -2.48 2.14 0.58
C PHE A 54 -3.68 2.88 -0.01
N PHE A 55 -3.78 4.19 0.22
CA PHE A 55 -4.82 5.02 -0.39
C PHE A 55 -4.69 5.11 -1.91
N ALA A 56 -3.47 5.18 -2.45
CA ALA A 56 -3.25 5.18 -3.89
C ALA A 56 -3.77 3.88 -4.55
N PHE A 57 -3.59 2.74 -3.89
CA PHE A 57 -4.18 1.46 -4.31
C PHE A 57 -5.71 1.44 -4.12
N TYR A 58 -6.21 1.91 -2.98
CA TYR A 58 -7.65 1.91 -2.65
C TYR A 58 -8.47 2.75 -3.63
N PHE A 59 -7.99 3.95 -3.97
CA PHE A 59 -8.62 4.81 -4.97
C PHE A 59 -8.37 4.37 -6.42
N GLN A 60 -7.65 3.27 -6.63
CA GLN A 60 -7.23 2.78 -7.94
C GLN A 60 -6.53 3.87 -8.77
N TYR A 61 -5.73 4.74 -8.12
CA TYR A 61 -4.82 5.65 -8.83
C TYR A 61 -3.68 4.90 -9.51
N ILE A 62 -3.42 3.67 -9.04
CA ILE A 62 -2.52 2.66 -9.59
C ILE A 62 -3.36 1.47 -10.08
#